data_AF-A0ABD1A7X1-F1
#
_entry.id   AF-A0ABD1A7X1-F1
#
_cell.length_a   1.000
_cell.length_b   1.000
_cell.length_c   1.000
_cell.angle_alpha   90.00
_cell.angle_beta   90.00
_cell.angle_gamma   90.00
#
_symmetry.space_group_name_H-M   'P 1'
#
loop_
_entity.id
_entity.type
_entity.pdbx_description
1 polymer ?
#
loop_
_entity_poly.entity_id
_entity_poly.type
_entity_poly.pdbx_seq_one_letter_code
_entity_poly.pdbx_strand_id
1 'polypeptide(L)'
;MSQHIIISRLFKPSVCKFFRHKNVCLFSSTTYTNIGLDSNAKLVSPIHCSFLSTPTYPFLLIDYVLNIPDSPDGRVIRTYETCDPDQAPKSRQILIRDKKLVDEVRHAMTVGFSHHGLGFKLSENSLDILIDDPKLSPACVHLPPLPTGFRIQSVAMSSSSNDLNNNEDWVVGVKSWGSQLSLFRPGHDQWINTKVSPECIHPFSSLMYSKKDQRFYIPSPGGHLLCALDLYFKEGDQPEFIRVIDSIPDSVFPELAWQISYSRTDHLVESPSGEQFLVKWYSKSSRGDHNEVETLVHTATQFMVFRAEESWDEKYVNYTEDIGDLCIFLGHSEAFCIQASSCPGLKPNCIYFVGYDFGVYDLSTKTCTTFYTEDDDVPLRNLEFPYWPPPVSLYS
;
A
#
# COMPACT_ATOMS: atom_id res chain seq x y z
N MET A 1 -44.12 36.17 7.20
CA MET A 1 -43.47 36.74 8.40
C MET A 1 -42.93 35.56 9.19
N SER A 2 -41.63 35.26 9.02
CA SER A 2 -40.56 35.61 9.99
C SER A 2 -40.47 34.52 11.09
N GLN A 3 -39.35 33.85 11.38
CA GLN A 3 -37.93 34.06 11.06
C GLN A 3 -37.19 32.71 11.24
N HIS A 4 -36.24 32.42 10.34
CA HIS A 4 -35.20 31.43 10.54
C HIS A 4 -34.15 31.96 11.52
N ILE A 5 -33.75 31.16 12.51
CA ILE A 5 -32.59 31.44 13.36
C ILE A 5 -31.39 30.70 12.76
N ILE A 6 -30.49 31.48 12.16
CA ILE A 6 -29.14 31.08 11.75
C ILE A 6 -28.24 31.24 12.97
N ILE A 7 -27.66 30.14 13.48
CA ILE A 7 -26.55 30.22 14.45
C ILE A 7 -25.25 30.05 13.68
N SER A 8 -24.70 31.17 13.23
CA SER A 8 -23.29 31.30 12.88
C SER A 8 -22.48 31.40 14.17
N ARG A 9 -21.61 30.42 14.45
CA ARG A 9 -20.53 30.59 15.44
C ARG A 9 -19.18 30.50 14.75
N LEU A 10 -18.62 31.70 14.57
CA LEU A 10 -17.22 32.01 14.31
C LEU A 10 -16.30 31.25 15.28
N PHE A 11 -15.43 30.39 14.76
CA PHE A 11 -14.25 29.94 15.49
C PHE A 11 -13.07 30.84 15.12
N LYS A 12 -12.59 31.62 16.10
CA LYS A 12 -11.25 32.22 16.06
C LYS A 12 -10.20 31.16 16.43
N PRO A 13 -9.01 31.15 15.82
CA PRO A 13 -7.99 30.13 16.06
C PRO A 13 -7.04 30.59 17.17
N SER A 14 -7.23 30.13 18.41
CA SER A 14 -6.22 30.39 19.45
C SER A 14 -6.37 29.53 20.71
N VAL A 15 -6.51 28.20 20.62
CA VAL A 15 -6.28 27.29 21.77
C VAL A 15 -5.85 25.87 21.29
N CYS A 16 -4.70 25.73 20.62
CA CYS A 16 -4.16 24.40 20.25
C CYS A 16 -2.78 24.09 20.86
N LYS A 17 -2.49 24.58 22.07
CA LYS A 17 -1.20 24.32 22.74
C LYS A 17 -1.24 23.51 24.05
N PHE A 18 -2.40 23.08 24.54
CA PHE A 18 -2.49 22.46 25.87
C PHE A 18 -3.04 21.02 25.95
N PHE A 19 -3.39 20.36 24.84
CA PHE A 19 -3.94 18.99 24.85
C PHE A 19 -2.99 17.88 24.37
N ARG A 20 -1.68 18.15 24.20
CA ARG A 20 -0.71 17.17 23.66
C ARG A 20 -0.11 16.18 24.66
N HIS A 21 -0.41 16.24 25.96
CA HIS A 21 0.37 15.51 26.97
C HIS A 21 -0.38 14.46 27.81
N LYS A 22 -1.65 14.14 27.54
CA LYS A 22 -2.39 13.13 28.33
C LYS A 22 -3.18 12.04 27.57
N ASN A 23 -3.04 11.94 26.25
CA ASN A 23 -3.97 11.11 25.44
C ASN A 23 -3.31 9.91 24.73
N VAL A 24 -2.41 9.17 25.38
CA VAL A 24 -1.87 7.91 24.80
C VAL A 24 -2.76 6.69 25.15
N CYS A 25 -3.66 6.79 26.13
CA CYS A 25 -4.69 5.75 26.39
C CYS A 25 -5.86 5.78 25.39
N LEU A 26 -5.83 6.61 24.35
CA LEU A 26 -6.91 6.73 23.37
C LEU A 26 -6.78 5.79 22.16
N PHE A 27 -5.69 5.01 22.06
CA PHE A 27 -5.41 4.15 20.90
C PHE A 27 -5.66 2.66 21.13
N SER A 28 -6.16 2.26 22.30
CA SER A 28 -6.57 0.87 22.56
C SER A 28 -7.95 0.81 23.22
N SER A 29 -8.94 0.25 22.54
CA SER A 29 -10.18 -0.20 23.19
C SER A 29 -9.92 -1.56 23.82
N THR A 30 -9.85 -1.63 25.15
CA THR A 30 -9.81 -2.89 25.89
C THR A 30 -11.22 -3.30 26.30
N THR A 31 -11.84 -4.20 25.55
CA THR A 31 -12.95 -5.01 26.07
C THR A 31 -12.41 -6.34 26.56
N TYR A 32 -12.25 -6.45 27.88
CA TYR A 32 -11.98 -7.71 28.57
C TYR A 32 -13.23 -8.61 28.52
N THR A 33 -13.11 -9.80 27.96
CA THR A 33 -13.95 -10.95 28.32
C THR A 33 -13.06 -12.09 28.77
N ASN A 34 -13.07 -12.33 30.09
CA ASN A 34 -12.45 -13.47 30.76
C ASN A 34 -13.02 -14.79 30.22
N ILE A 35 -12.18 -15.68 29.71
CA ILE A 35 -12.43 -17.13 29.77
C ILE A 35 -11.14 -17.80 30.23
N GLY A 36 -11.27 -18.61 31.28
CA GLY A 36 -10.19 -19.10 32.13
C GLY A 36 -9.22 -20.09 31.48
N LEU A 37 -8.05 -20.12 32.09
CA LEU A 37 -7.00 -21.11 31.90
C LEU A 37 -7.52 -22.53 32.10
N ASP A 38 -7.21 -23.42 31.17
CA ASP A 38 -6.81 -24.77 31.54
C ASP A 38 -5.75 -25.34 30.59
N SER A 39 -4.83 -26.07 31.19
CA SER A 39 -3.53 -26.49 30.64
C SER A 39 -3.57 -27.76 29.79
N ASN A 40 -2.58 -27.87 28.89
CA ASN A 40 -2.11 -29.07 28.15
C ASN A 40 -2.93 -29.57 26.95
N ALA A 41 -2.47 -29.24 25.74
CA ALA A 41 -2.24 -30.21 24.65
C ALA A 41 -1.52 -29.55 23.46
N LYS A 42 -0.46 -30.20 22.97
CA LYS A 42 0.14 -29.93 21.65
C LYS A 42 -0.87 -30.28 20.56
N LEU A 43 -1.26 -29.32 19.73
CA LEU A 43 -1.66 -29.54 18.35
C LEU A 43 -1.50 -28.23 17.57
N VAL A 44 -0.91 -28.33 16.38
CA VAL A 44 -0.78 -27.25 15.38
C VAL A 44 -2.17 -26.68 15.10
N SER A 45 -2.40 -25.42 15.46
CA SER A 45 -3.65 -24.70 15.19
C SER A 45 -3.52 -23.83 13.92
N PRO A 46 -4.57 -23.75 13.08
CA PRO A 46 -4.60 -22.80 11.98
C PRO A 46 -4.63 -21.38 12.56
N ILE A 47 -3.89 -20.46 11.94
CA ILE A 47 -3.79 -19.06 12.37
C ILE A 47 -5.19 -18.44 12.31
N HIS A 48 -5.83 -18.39 13.47
CA HIS A 48 -7.04 -17.63 13.70
C HIS A 48 -6.58 -16.19 13.88
N CYS A 49 -6.66 -15.37 12.81
CA CYS A 49 -6.46 -13.93 12.93
C CYS A 49 -7.66 -13.33 13.66
N SER A 50 -7.73 -13.53 14.97
CA SER A 50 -8.57 -12.72 15.86
C SER A 50 -7.94 -11.33 15.90
N PHE A 51 -8.61 -10.38 15.24
CA PHE A 51 -8.21 -8.97 15.16
C PHE A 51 -7.98 -8.39 16.56
N LEU A 52 -6.72 -8.35 16.99
CA LEU A 52 -6.28 -7.65 18.19
C LEU A 52 -6.51 -6.15 18.00
N SER A 53 -6.89 -5.48 19.09
CA SER A 53 -7.29 -4.08 19.19
C SER A 53 -6.66 -3.17 18.13
N THR A 54 -7.46 -2.74 17.15
CA THR A 54 -7.07 -1.83 16.08
C THR A 54 -6.81 -0.43 16.62
N PRO A 55 -5.77 0.29 16.16
CA PRO A 55 -5.67 1.71 16.42
C PRO A 55 -6.84 2.40 15.72
N THR A 56 -7.69 3.09 16.47
CA THR A 56 -8.88 3.78 15.96
C THR A 56 -8.55 4.83 14.88
N TYR A 57 -7.29 5.27 14.80
CA TYR A 57 -6.78 6.24 13.81
C TYR A 57 -5.36 5.87 13.37
N PRO A 58 -5.18 4.94 12.41
CA PRO A 58 -3.87 4.42 12.03
C PRO A 58 -2.93 5.52 11.50
N PHE A 59 -3.42 6.48 10.70
CA PHE A 59 -2.57 7.53 10.15
C PHE A 59 -2.23 8.65 11.14
N LEU A 60 -3.05 8.86 12.18
CA LEU A 60 -2.64 9.73 13.29
C LEU A 60 -1.47 9.13 14.06
N LEU A 61 -1.41 7.80 14.19
CA LEU A 61 -0.25 7.13 14.77
C LEU A 61 1.00 7.31 13.89
N ILE A 62 0.87 7.16 12.56
CA ILE A 62 1.99 7.38 11.64
C ILE A 62 2.44 8.85 11.67
N ASP A 63 1.50 9.81 11.63
CA ASP A 63 1.79 11.24 11.77
C ASP A 63 2.52 11.55 13.08
N TYR A 64 2.07 10.93 14.18
CA TYR A 64 2.71 11.02 15.49
C TYR A 64 4.18 10.56 15.39
N VAL A 65 4.45 9.35 14.88
CA VAL A 65 5.83 8.85 14.67
C VAL A 65 6.66 9.78 13.79
N LEU A 66 6.07 10.30 12.70
CA LEU A 66 6.74 11.19 11.74
C LEU A 66 7.06 12.58 12.29
N ASN A 67 6.31 13.08 13.29
CA ASN A 67 6.37 14.47 13.75
C ASN A 67 6.84 14.70 15.20
N ILE A 68 6.91 13.70 16.08
CA ILE A 68 7.47 13.89 17.43
C ILE A 68 8.98 14.20 17.37
N PRO A 69 9.42 15.41 17.79
CA PRO A 69 10.83 15.61 18.09
C PRO A 69 11.20 14.74 19.29
N ASP A 70 12.31 13.99 19.20
CA ASP A 70 12.86 13.06 20.21
C ASP A 70 11.94 12.86 21.40
N SER A 71 11.12 11.81 21.33
CA SER A 71 10.04 11.58 22.30
C SER A 71 10.57 11.81 23.71
N PRO A 72 9.88 12.60 24.58
CA PRO A 72 10.33 12.84 25.96
C PRO A 72 10.57 11.54 26.73
N ASP A 73 9.94 10.45 26.28
CA ASP A 73 10.00 9.11 26.85
C ASP A 73 11.06 8.21 26.19
N GLY A 74 11.82 8.71 25.20
CA GLY A 74 12.88 7.97 24.50
C GLY A 74 12.40 6.85 23.56
N ARG A 75 11.09 6.74 23.30
CA ARG A 75 10.48 5.64 22.52
C ARG A 75 10.77 5.69 21.02
N VAL A 76 11.02 6.88 20.49
CA VAL A 76 11.28 7.15 19.08
C VAL A 76 12.49 8.07 18.98
N ILE A 77 13.49 7.67 18.20
CA ILE A 77 14.73 8.42 17.97
C ILE A 77 14.84 8.72 16.48
N ARG A 78 15.28 9.93 16.15
CA ARG A 78 15.53 10.34 14.76
C ARG A 78 17.02 10.37 14.49
N THR A 79 17.43 9.65 13.47
CA THR A 79 18.77 9.75 12.91
C THR A 79 18.64 10.31 11.49
N TYR A 80 19.42 11.33 11.21
CA TYR A 80 19.56 11.87 9.86
C TYR A 80 20.82 11.29 9.28
N GLU A 81 20.70 10.50 8.22
CA GLU A 81 21.84 10.22 7.37
C GLU A 81 21.95 11.37 6.39
N THR A 82 22.78 12.35 6.70
CA THR A 82 23.25 13.29 5.68
C THR A 82 24.20 12.54 4.76
N CYS A 83 23.69 12.04 3.64
CA CYS A 83 24.48 12.10 2.42
C CYS A 83 24.77 13.58 2.12
N ASP A 84 25.99 13.83 1.65
CA ASP A 84 26.57 15.11 1.23
C ASP A 84 25.51 16.15 0.79
N PRO A 85 25.54 17.41 1.27
CA PRO A 85 24.55 18.43 0.89
C PRO A 85 24.36 18.65 -0.62
N ASP A 86 25.34 18.23 -1.44
CA ASP A 86 25.29 18.27 -2.90
C ASP A 86 24.78 16.97 -3.56
N GLN A 87 24.38 15.95 -2.79
CA GLN A 87 23.95 14.64 -3.28
C GLN A 87 22.52 14.30 -2.80
N ALA A 88 21.58 14.20 -3.74
CA ALA A 88 20.27 13.60 -3.53
C ALA A 88 20.37 12.07 -3.47
N PRO A 89 19.53 11.34 -2.71
CA PRO A 89 18.34 11.78 -1.95
C PRO A 89 18.58 11.97 -0.44
N LYS A 90 17.75 12.81 0.21
CA LYS A 90 17.76 12.97 1.68
C LYS A 90 17.13 11.74 2.32
N SER A 91 17.92 10.90 2.99
CA SER A 91 17.42 9.80 3.79
C SER A 91 17.24 10.23 5.25
N ARG A 92 16.11 9.82 5.84
CA ARG A 92 15.81 10.03 7.25
C ARG A 92 15.43 8.69 7.85
N GLN A 93 16.02 8.35 8.99
CA GLN A 93 15.72 7.13 9.69
C GLN A 93 14.99 7.46 11.00
N ILE A 94 13.97 6.66 11.31
CA ILE A 94 13.26 6.73 12.58
C ILE A 94 13.40 5.37 13.27
N LEU A 95 14.14 5.35 14.37
CA LEU A 95 14.29 4.19 15.23
C LEU A 95 13.15 4.14 16.25
N ILE A 96 12.40 3.04 16.26
CA ILE A 96 11.31 2.78 17.20
C ILE A 96 11.78 1.70 18.18
N ARG A 97 11.95 2.09 19.46
CA ARG A 97 12.44 1.18 20.53
C ARG A 97 11.32 0.39 21.21
N ASP A 98 10.14 0.98 21.27
CA ASP A 98 8.99 0.36 21.92
C ASP A 98 8.42 -0.75 21.02
N LYS A 99 8.58 -2.01 21.41
CA LYS A 99 8.11 -3.18 20.64
C LYS A 99 6.61 -3.16 20.38
N LYS A 100 5.81 -2.66 21.32
CA LYS A 100 4.37 -2.54 21.14
C LYS A 100 4.05 -1.47 20.09
N LEU A 101 4.75 -0.34 20.14
CA LEU A 101 4.61 0.71 19.12
C LEU A 101 5.04 0.21 17.73
N VAL A 102 6.09 -0.61 17.64
CA VAL A 102 6.49 -1.27 16.38
C VAL A 102 5.34 -2.10 15.82
N ASP A 103 4.68 -2.91 16.64
CA ASP A 103 3.54 -3.72 16.22
C ASP A 103 2.33 -2.87 15.80
N GLU A 104 2.04 -1.79 16.55
CA GLU A 104 0.98 -0.83 16.21
C GLU A 104 1.26 -0.10 14.88
N VAL A 105 2.51 0.31 14.63
CA VAL A 105 2.93 0.93 13.35
C VAL A 105 2.86 -0.08 12.21
N ARG A 106 3.36 -1.30 12.41
CA ARG A 106 3.29 -2.36 11.41
C ARG A 106 1.82 -2.63 11.05
N HIS A 107 0.96 -2.74 12.04
CA HIS A 107 -0.47 -2.95 11.83
C HIS A 107 -1.13 -1.76 11.10
N ALA A 108 -0.90 -0.53 11.56
CA ALA A 108 -1.44 0.68 10.95
C ALA A 108 -1.02 0.81 9.47
N MET A 109 0.24 0.49 9.15
CA MET A 109 0.76 0.45 7.79
C MET A 109 0.54 -0.90 7.07
N THR A 110 -0.24 -1.84 7.58
CA THR A 110 -0.52 -3.09 6.84
C THR A 110 -2.00 -3.20 6.56
N VAL A 111 -2.82 -2.79 7.53
CA VAL A 111 -4.27 -2.95 7.47
C VAL A 111 -5.01 -1.66 7.82
N GLY A 112 -4.33 -0.53 8.04
CA GLY A 112 -4.97 0.73 8.46
C GLY A 112 -5.97 1.33 7.46
N PHE A 113 -6.09 0.78 6.25
CA PHE A 113 -7.14 1.13 5.28
C PHE A 113 -8.22 0.05 5.10
N SER A 114 -8.15 -1.07 5.81
CA SER A 114 -9.15 -2.15 5.69
C SER A 114 -10.49 -1.83 6.35
N HIS A 115 -10.70 -0.61 6.85
CA HIS A 115 -11.85 -0.19 7.65
C HIS A 115 -13.21 -0.23 6.93
N HIS A 116 -13.24 -0.53 5.63
CA HIS A 116 -14.48 -0.52 4.83
C HIS A 116 -14.80 -1.86 4.16
N GLY A 117 -14.34 -2.94 4.78
CA GLY A 117 -15.05 -4.21 4.67
C GLY A 117 -14.67 -5.11 3.51
N LEU A 118 -13.45 -5.01 2.99
CA LEU A 118 -12.83 -6.11 2.23
C LEU A 118 -11.48 -6.48 2.84
N GLY A 119 -11.31 -7.77 3.11
CA GLY A 119 -10.08 -8.39 3.54
C GLY A 119 -9.79 -9.62 2.70
N PHE A 120 -8.54 -10.06 2.70
CA PHE A 120 -8.14 -11.29 2.03
C PHE A 120 -7.61 -12.27 3.06
N LYS A 121 -8.04 -13.53 2.93
CA LYS A 121 -7.50 -14.64 3.71
C LYS A 121 -6.90 -15.64 2.74
N LEU A 122 -5.61 -15.92 2.89
CA LEU A 122 -4.97 -16.98 2.14
C LEU A 122 -5.01 -18.28 2.92
N SER A 123 -5.27 -19.37 2.21
CA SER A 123 -4.86 -20.71 2.59
C SER A 123 -3.74 -21.19 1.66
N GLU A 124 -3.18 -22.38 1.89
CA GLU A 124 -2.04 -22.89 1.11
C GLU A 124 -2.22 -22.76 -0.41
N ASN A 125 -3.44 -22.98 -0.93
CA ASN A 125 -3.77 -22.89 -2.35
C ASN A 125 -5.10 -22.15 -2.64
N SER A 126 -5.67 -21.41 -1.68
CA SER A 126 -6.92 -20.65 -1.92
C SER A 126 -6.81 -19.21 -1.44
N LEU A 127 -7.59 -18.36 -2.10
CA LEU A 127 -7.80 -16.97 -1.71
C LEU A 127 -9.28 -16.83 -1.37
N ASP A 128 -9.57 -16.46 -0.13
CA ASP A 128 -10.91 -16.12 0.32
C ASP A 128 -11.03 -14.60 0.46
N ILE A 129 -12.14 -14.04 -0.01
CA ILE A 129 -12.47 -12.63 0.15
C ILE A 129 -13.39 -12.51 1.36
N LEU A 130 -12.93 -11.81 2.37
CA LEU A 130 -13.70 -11.50 3.57
C LEU A 130 -14.39 -10.15 3.36
N ILE A 131 -15.72 -10.13 3.52
CA ILE A 131 -16.50 -8.90 3.50
C ILE A 131 -16.92 -8.57 4.93
N ASP A 132 -16.56 -7.38 5.39
CA ASP A 132 -16.89 -6.86 6.73
C ASP A 132 -17.46 -5.45 6.61
N ASP A 133 -18.64 -5.33 6.00
CA ASP A 133 -19.36 -4.06 5.92
C ASP A 133 -20.18 -3.85 7.20
N PRO A 134 -20.00 -2.75 7.95
CA PRO A 134 -20.78 -2.46 9.15
C PRO A 134 -22.29 -2.37 8.92
N LYS A 135 -22.75 -2.25 7.67
CA LYS A 135 -24.18 -2.25 7.29
C LYS A 135 -24.73 -3.64 6.96
N LEU A 136 -23.88 -4.65 6.79
CA LEU A 136 -24.26 -5.99 6.34
C LEU A 136 -23.74 -7.07 7.29
N SER A 137 -24.25 -8.30 7.15
CA SER A 137 -23.67 -9.45 7.84
C SER A 137 -22.31 -9.77 7.22
N PRO A 138 -21.26 -10.07 8.02
CA PRO A 138 -19.99 -10.51 7.49
C PRO A 138 -20.19 -11.70 6.54
N ALA A 139 -19.57 -11.62 5.37
CA ALA A 139 -19.67 -12.64 4.33
C ALA A 139 -18.28 -13.08 3.90
N CYS A 140 -18.17 -14.31 3.41
CA CYS A 140 -16.92 -14.86 2.90
C CYS A 140 -17.18 -15.44 1.52
N VAL A 141 -16.47 -14.93 0.52
CA VAL A 141 -16.50 -15.49 -0.84
C VAL A 141 -15.29 -16.40 -1.00
N HIS A 142 -15.56 -17.68 -1.20
CA HIS A 142 -14.54 -18.69 -1.47
C HIS A 142 -14.24 -18.75 -2.96
N LEU A 143 -13.00 -18.43 -3.35
CA LEU A 143 -12.54 -18.57 -4.72
C LEU A 143 -12.08 -20.01 -4.97
N PRO A 144 -12.12 -20.51 -6.22
CA PRO A 144 -11.60 -21.83 -6.55
C PRO A 144 -10.11 -21.94 -6.20
N PRO A 145 -9.61 -23.16 -5.94
CA PRO A 145 -8.20 -23.36 -5.63
C PRO A 145 -7.32 -22.94 -6.82
N LEU A 146 -6.21 -22.29 -6.51
CA LEU A 146 -5.18 -21.93 -7.48
C LEU A 146 -4.33 -23.16 -7.85
N PRO A 147 -3.63 -23.15 -9.01
CA PRO A 147 -2.72 -24.22 -9.38
C PRO A 147 -1.67 -24.51 -8.30
N THR A 148 -1.27 -25.77 -8.16
CA THR A 148 -0.28 -26.19 -7.16
C THR A 148 1.02 -25.37 -7.30
N GLY A 149 1.44 -24.71 -6.22
CA GLY A 149 2.65 -23.87 -6.19
C GLY A 149 2.44 -22.41 -6.59
N PHE A 150 1.21 -21.99 -6.88
CA PHE A 150 0.87 -20.59 -7.15
C PHE A 150 0.92 -19.78 -5.84
N ARG A 151 2.04 -19.11 -5.59
CA ARG A 151 2.18 -18.19 -4.46
C ARG A 151 1.70 -16.80 -4.87
N ILE A 152 0.59 -16.35 -4.30
CA ILE A 152 0.06 -15.01 -4.56
C ILE A 152 1.04 -13.97 -4.08
N GLN A 153 1.26 -12.97 -4.92
CA GLN A 153 2.06 -11.81 -4.61
C GLN A 153 1.23 -10.53 -4.65
N SER A 154 0.28 -10.43 -5.58
CA SER A 154 -0.54 -9.23 -5.76
C SER A 154 -1.96 -9.61 -6.14
N VAL A 155 -2.93 -8.83 -5.69
CA VAL A 155 -4.36 -8.99 -5.97
C VAL A 155 -4.94 -7.63 -6.30
N ALA A 156 -5.78 -7.57 -7.33
CA ALA A 156 -6.58 -6.40 -7.68
C ALA A 156 -8.01 -6.86 -7.99
N MET A 157 -9.00 -5.99 -7.76
CA MET A 157 -10.41 -6.34 -7.99
C MET A 157 -11.14 -5.22 -8.71
N SER A 158 -12.08 -5.59 -9.58
CA SER A 158 -12.86 -4.62 -10.34
C SER A 158 -13.94 -3.89 -9.53
N SER A 159 -14.21 -4.34 -8.31
CA SER A 159 -15.50 -4.10 -7.65
C SER A 159 -15.34 -3.78 -6.17
N SER A 160 -16.32 -3.07 -5.61
CA SER A 160 -16.35 -2.66 -4.21
C SER A 160 -17.09 -3.68 -3.33
N SER A 161 -17.02 -3.53 -1.99
CA SER A 161 -17.68 -4.42 -1.02
C SER A 161 -19.20 -4.50 -1.24
N ASN A 162 -19.80 -3.40 -1.66
CA ASN A 162 -21.25 -3.31 -1.88
C ASN A 162 -21.69 -4.10 -3.10
N ASP A 163 -20.87 -4.09 -4.15
CA ASP A 163 -21.16 -4.71 -5.44
C ASP A 163 -21.04 -6.25 -5.36
N LEU A 164 -20.16 -6.75 -4.47
CA LEU A 164 -19.99 -8.19 -4.22
C LEU A 164 -21.27 -8.85 -3.70
N ASN A 165 -22.10 -8.10 -2.96
CA ASN A 165 -23.36 -8.60 -2.38
C ASN A 165 -24.55 -8.55 -3.36
N ASN A 166 -24.44 -7.76 -4.44
CA ASN A 166 -25.50 -7.60 -5.43
C ASN A 166 -25.38 -8.58 -6.63
N ASN A 167 -24.46 -9.55 -6.57
CA ASN A 167 -24.19 -10.50 -7.66
C ASN A 167 -23.85 -9.82 -9.00
N GLU A 168 -23.25 -8.62 -8.98
CA GLU A 168 -22.75 -7.99 -10.19
C GLU A 168 -21.48 -8.69 -10.72
N ASP A 169 -21.17 -8.48 -12.00
CA ASP A 169 -20.04 -9.11 -12.71
C ASP A 169 -18.69 -8.53 -12.25
N TRP A 170 -18.24 -8.94 -11.07
CA TRP A 170 -16.93 -8.56 -10.54
C TRP A 170 -15.83 -9.50 -11.05
N VAL A 171 -14.60 -9.01 -11.09
CA VAL A 171 -13.43 -9.80 -11.51
C VAL A 171 -12.32 -9.61 -10.50
N VAL A 172 -11.69 -10.71 -10.11
CA VAL A 172 -10.48 -10.72 -9.28
C VAL A 172 -9.31 -11.10 -10.15
N GLY A 173 -8.29 -10.26 -10.16
CA GLY A 173 -7.00 -10.61 -10.74
C GLY A 173 -5.99 -10.97 -9.65
N VAL A 174 -5.24 -12.04 -9.88
CA VAL A 174 -4.15 -12.49 -9.00
C VAL A 174 -2.86 -12.65 -9.78
N LYS A 175 -1.76 -12.15 -9.22
CA LYS A 175 -0.40 -12.29 -9.75
C LYS A 175 0.43 -13.16 -8.83
N SER A 176 1.17 -14.13 -9.37
CA SER A 176 2.09 -14.96 -8.60
C SER A 176 3.52 -14.43 -8.60
N TRP A 177 4.33 -14.95 -7.67
CA TRP A 177 5.78 -14.75 -7.64
C TRP A 177 6.51 -15.25 -8.90
N GLY A 178 5.89 -16.15 -9.68
CA GLY A 178 6.42 -16.66 -10.95
C GLY A 178 6.02 -15.83 -12.17
N SER A 179 5.55 -14.59 -11.96
CA SER A 179 5.03 -13.73 -13.03
C SER A 179 3.88 -14.36 -13.82
N GLN A 180 3.07 -15.21 -13.17
CA GLN A 180 1.83 -15.73 -13.74
C GLN A 180 0.66 -14.86 -13.32
N LEU A 181 -0.30 -14.67 -14.20
CA LEU A 181 -1.47 -13.83 -13.98
C LEU A 181 -2.73 -14.61 -14.31
N SER A 182 -3.66 -14.62 -13.35
CA SER A 182 -4.92 -15.35 -13.45
C SER A 182 -6.07 -14.44 -13.06
N LEU A 183 -7.19 -14.55 -13.78
CA LEU A 183 -8.42 -13.82 -13.50
C LEU A 183 -9.50 -14.80 -13.04
N PHE A 184 -10.35 -14.37 -12.13
CA PHE A 184 -11.53 -15.10 -11.72
C PHE A 184 -12.76 -14.21 -11.85
N ARG A 185 -13.83 -14.79 -12.39
CA ARG A 185 -15.14 -14.17 -12.54
C ARG A 185 -16.18 -15.06 -11.85
N PRO A 186 -17.11 -14.50 -11.06
CA PRO A 186 -18.24 -15.21 -10.48
C PRO A 186 -19.06 -15.95 -11.53
N GLY A 187 -19.53 -17.14 -11.19
CA GLY A 187 -20.25 -18.00 -12.11
C GLY A 187 -19.36 -18.88 -13.01
N HIS A 188 -18.03 -18.72 -12.93
CA HIS A 188 -17.08 -19.68 -13.47
C HIS A 188 -16.50 -20.54 -12.34
N ASP A 189 -16.27 -21.83 -12.61
CA ASP A 189 -15.69 -22.77 -11.63
C ASP A 189 -14.15 -22.80 -11.67
N GLN A 190 -13.53 -22.10 -12.62
CA GLN A 190 -12.09 -22.17 -12.89
C GLN A 190 -11.47 -20.78 -13.10
N TRP A 191 -10.18 -20.68 -12.78
CA TRP A 191 -9.36 -19.52 -13.06
C TRP A 191 -9.05 -19.40 -14.56
N ILE A 192 -9.18 -18.19 -15.10
CA ILE A 192 -8.74 -17.85 -16.46
C ILE A 192 -7.25 -17.53 -16.39
N ASN A 193 -6.41 -18.46 -16.81
CA ASN A 193 -4.96 -18.26 -16.83
C ASN A 193 -4.56 -17.51 -18.10
N THR A 194 -3.90 -16.37 -17.92
CA THR A 194 -3.46 -15.54 -19.04
C THR A 194 -2.19 -16.14 -19.65
N LYS A 195 -2.09 -16.12 -20.98
CA LYS A 195 -0.89 -16.59 -21.70
C LYS A 195 0.11 -15.45 -21.91
N VAL A 196 0.39 -14.70 -20.86
CA VAL A 196 1.40 -13.64 -20.90
C VAL A 196 2.77 -14.29 -20.69
N SER A 197 3.77 -13.93 -21.50
CA SER A 197 5.14 -14.36 -21.25
C SER A 197 5.61 -13.81 -19.90
N PRO A 198 6.22 -14.63 -19.01
CA PRO A 198 6.71 -14.16 -17.71
C PRO A 198 7.68 -12.97 -17.83
N GLU A 199 8.40 -12.87 -18.95
CA GLU A 199 9.34 -11.78 -19.26
C GLU A 199 8.64 -10.42 -19.44
N CYS A 200 7.33 -10.42 -19.72
CA CYS A 200 6.53 -9.21 -19.91
C CYS A 200 5.87 -8.72 -18.61
N ILE A 201 6.05 -9.44 -17.49
CA ILE A 201 5.43 -9.11 -16.20
C ILE A 201 6.53 -8.86 -15.18
N HIS A 202 6.57 -7.65 -14.61
CA HIS A 202 7.55 -7.33 -13.58
C HIS A 202 7.29 -8.19 -12.32
N PRO A 203 8.30 -8.93 -11.83
CA PRO A 203 8.10 -9.87 -10.75
C PRO A 203 7.76 -9.21 -9.42
N PHE A 204 8.05 -7.92 -9.21
CA PHE A 204 7.76 -7.21 -7.95
C PHE A 204 6.74 -6.07 -8.06
N SER A 205 6.20 -5.81 -9.25
CA SER A 205 5.20 -4.74 -9.44
C SER A 205 3.80 -5.20 -9.06
N SER A 206 2.98 -4.30 -8.55
CA SER A 206 1.58 -4.62 -8.19
C SER A 206 0.70 -4.74 -9.44
N LEU A 207 -0.28 -5.63 -9.37
CA LEU A 207 -1.42 -5.61 -10.27
C LEU A 207 -2.34 -4.44 -9.87
N MET A 208 -2.90 -3.74 -10.85
CA MET A 208 -3.83 -2.63 -10.61
C MET A 208 -5.06 -2.82 -11.49
N TYR A 209 -6.25 -2.50 -10.97
CA TYR A 209 -7.45 -2.34 -11.77
C TYR A 209 -7.75 -0.85 -11.97
N SER A 210 -7.91 -0.43 -13.23
CA SER A 210 -8.35 0.91 -13.61
C SER A 210 -9.87 0.91 -13.74
N LYS A 211 -10.55 1.72 -12.92
CA LYS A 211 -12.01 1.90 -13.04
C LYS A 211 -12.32 2.77 -14.26
N LYS A 212 -11.47 3.77 -14.52
CA LYS A 212 -11.59 4.65 -15.68
C LYS A 212 -11.60 3.86 -16.99
N ASP A 213 -10.64 2.93 -17.14
CA ASP A 213 -10.44 2.20 -18.39
C ASP A 213 -11.17 0.86 -18.40
N GLN A 214 -11.63 0.38 -17.24
CA GLN A 214 -12.18 -0.97 -17.01
C GLN A 214 -11.20 -2.07 -17.41
N ARG A 215 -9.94 -1.94 -17.00
CA ARG A 215 -8.85 -2.85 -17.37
C ARG A 215 -7.94 -3.14 -16.19
N PHE A 216 -7.38 -4.34 -16.17
CA PHE A 216 -6.25 -4.65 -15.31
C PHE A 216 -4.95 -4.26 -16.00
N TYR A 217 -4.04 -3.64 -15.25
CA TYR A 217 -2.72 -3.22 -15.72
C TYR A 217 -1.60 -3.85 -14.90
N ILE A 218 -0.57 -4.28 -15.61
CA ILE A 218 0.70 -4.71 -15.02
C ILE A 218 1.87 -4.08 -15.79
N PRO A 219 2.80 -3.40 -15.11
CA PRO A 219 4.02 -2.91 -15.74
C PRO A 219 4.98 -4.05 -16.15
N SER A 220 5.59 -3.90 -17.31
CA SER A 220 6.69 -4.75 -17.75
C SER A 220 7.99 -4.42 -17.00
N PRO A 221 8.97 -5.35 -16.99
CA PRO A 221 10.33 -5.02 -16.60
C PRO A 221 10.85 -3.78 -17.32
N GLY A 222 11.28 -2.76 -16.57
CA GLY A 222 11.75 -1.52 -17.15
C GLY A 222 10.67 -0.47 -17.42
N GLY A 223 9.39 -0.75 -17.16
CA GLY A 223 8.32 0.26 -17.09
C GLY A 223 7.96 0.94 -18.42
N HIS A 224 8.39 0.39 -19.55
CA HIS A 224 8.18 0.95 -20.90
C HIS A 224 6.96 0.35 -21.62
N LEU A 225 6.40 -0.74 -21.09
CA LEU A 225 5.15 -1.34 -21.56
C LEU A 225 4.22 -1.60 -20.36
N LEU A 226 2.92 -1.44 -20.57
CA LEU A 226 1.87 -1.94 -19.68
C LEU A 226 1.17 -3.10 -20.36
N CYS A 227 1.18 -4.26 -19.72
CA CYS A 227 0.27 -5.35 -20.04
C CYS A 227 -1.13 -4.96 -19.56
N ALA A 228 -2.09 -4.91 -20.48
CA ALA A 228 -3.47 -4.55 -20.24
C ALA A 228 -4.37 -5.76 -20.52
N LEU A 229 -5.23 -6.08 -19.55
CA LEU A 229 -6.28 -7.09 -19.70
C LEU A 229 -7.63 -6.42 -19.56
N ASP A 230 -8.48 -6.57 -20.57
CA ASP A 230 -9.86 -6.10 -20.53
C ASP A 230 -10.65 -6.77 -19.39
N LEU A 231 -11.61 -6.06 -18.80
CA LEU A 231 -12.49 -6.64 -17.79
C LEU A 231 -13.19 -7.92 -18.30
N TYR A 232 -13.50 -7.98 -19.60
CA TYR A 232 -14.17 -9.13 -20.24
C TYR A 232 -13.20 -10.13 -20.89
N PHE A 233 -11.92 -10.10 -20.53
CA PHE A 233 -10.90 -11.02 -21.02
C PHE A 233 -11.31 -12.50 -20.83
N LYS A 234 -11.14 -13.30 -21.88
CA LYS A 234 -11.49 -14.73 -21.93
C LYS A 234 -10.26 -15.59 -22.16
N GLU A 235 -10.39 -16.87 -21.84
CA GLU A 235 -9.34 -17.83 -22.14
C GLU A 235 -9.05 -17.89 -23.64
N GLY A 236 -7.80 -17.67 -24.03
CA GLY A 236 -7.36 -17.64 -25.43
C GLY A 236 -7.18 -16.23 -25.99
N ASP A 237 -7.73 -15.20 -25.33
CA ASP A 237 -7.48 -13.81 -25.70
C ASP A 237 -6.00 -13.46 -25.54
N GLN A 238 -5.55 -12.49 -26.33
CA GLN A 238 -4.18 -11.97 -26.24
C GLN A 238 -4.17 -10.70 -25.38
N PRO A 239 -3.22 -10.57 -24.44
CA PRO A 239 -3.03 -9.33 -23.69
C PRO A 239 -2.68 -8.18 -24.64
N GLU A 240 -3.17 -6.98 -24.34
CA GLU A 240 -2.76 -5.77 -25.04
C GLU A 240 -1.51 -5.20 -24.37
N PHE A 241 -0.57 -4.68 -25.16
CA PHE A 241 0.64 -4.04 -24.64
C PHE A 241 0.67 -2.57 -25.04
N ILE A 242 0.50 -1.70 -24.05
CA ILE A 242 0.48 -0.25 -24.24
C ILE A 242 1.88 0.29 -23.99
N ARG A 243 2.42 1.04 -24.95
CA ARG A 243 3.72 1.68 -24.80
C ARG A 243 3.61 2.88 -23.86
N VAL A 244 4.49 2.94 -22.87
CA VAL A 244 4.63 4.08 -21.96
C VAL A 244 5.78 4.94 -22.45
N ILE A 245 5.52 6.22 -22.63
CA ILE A 245 6.52 7.22 -23.02
C ILE A 245 6.63 8.20 -21.87
N ASP A 246 7.74 8.10 -21.14
CA ASP A 246 8.03 8.96 -20.00
C ASP A 246 8.84 10.19 -20.41
N SER A 247 8.33 11.36 -20.00
CA SER A 247 9.00 12.64 -20.20
C SER A 247 9.65 13.08 -18.88
N ILE A 248 10.97 13.23 -18.91
CA ILE A 248 11.79 13.67 -17.78
C ILE A 248 12.47 14.99 -18.18
N PRO A 249 12.29 16.08 -17.41
CA PRO A 249 13.00 17.34 -17.66
C PRO A 249 14.51 17.19 -17.53
N ASP A 250 15.27 17.93 -18.35
CA ASP A 250 16.74 17.83 -18.37
C ASP A 250 17.40 18.07 -17.01
N SER A 251 16.78 18.92 -16.18
CA SER A 251 17.23 19.27 -14.84
C SER A 251 17.24 18.09 -13.86
N VAL A 252 16.51 17.01 -14.15
CA VAL A 252 16.37 15.83 -13.28
C VAL A 252 17.37 14.73 -13.65
N PHE A 253 17.94 14.74 -14.86
CA PHE A 253 18.93 13.73 -15.28
C PHE A 253 20.15 13.58 -14.37
N PRO A 254 20.73 14.65 -13.80
CA PRO A 254 21.83 14.50 -12.85
C PRO A 254 21.46 13.66 -11.61
N GLU A 255 20.20 13.71 -11.15
CA GLU A 255 19.70 12.89 -10.04
C GLU A 255 19.59 11.40 -10.45
N LEU A 256 19.28 11.14 -11.72
CA LEU A 256 19.14 9.80 -12.28
C LEU A 256 20.49 9.09 -12.50
N ALA A 257 21.58 9.84 -12.69
CA ALA A 257 22.89 9.28 -13.03
C ALA A 257 23.45 8.33 -11.95
N TRP A 258 23.06 8.52 -10.69
CA TRP A 258 23.48 7.69 -9.55
C TRP A 258 22.69 6.39 -9.39
N GLN A 259 21.59 6.21 -10.15
CA GLN A 259 20.63 5.13 -9.95
C GLN A 259 20.99 3.82 -10.65
N ILE A 260 22.07 3.76 -11.43
CA ILE A 260 22.50 2.57 -12.20
C ILE A 260 22.79 1.33 -11.34
N SER A 261 22.93 1.49 -10.02
CA SER A 261 23.15 0.40 -9.06
C SER A 261 21.90 -0.01 -8.25
N TYR A 262 20.77 0.67 -8.46
CA TYR A 262 19.55 0.44 -7.69
C TYR A 262 18.61 -0.53 -8.40
N SER A 263 17.93 -1.35 -7.60
CA SER A 263 16.76 -2.09 -8.06
C SER A 263 15.59 -1.11 -8.23
N ARG A 264 14.73 -1.37 -9.23
CA ARG A 264 13.58 -0.52 -9.52
C ARG A 264 12.34 -1.36 -9.73
N THR A 265 11.23 -0.95 -9.15
CA THR A 265 9.90 -1.47 -9.45
C THR A 265 9.02 -0.34 -9.98
N ASP A 266 8.12 -0.67 -10.89
CA ASP A 266 7.23 0.31 -11.53
C ASP A 266 5.78 -0.04 -11.14
N HIS A 267 4.99 0.92 -10.68
CA HIS A 267 3.62 0.71 -10.19
C HIS A 267 2.67 1.73 -10.81
N LEU A 268 1.61 1.27 -11.46
CA LEU A 268 0.53 2.15 -11.91
C LEU A 268 -0.48 2.31 -10.76
N VAL A 269 -0.99 3.53 -10.60
CA VAL A 269 -1.94 3.91 -9.55
C VAL A 269 -3.01 4.82 -10.16
N GLU A 270 -4.26 4.67 -9.74
CA GLU A 270 -5.37 5.57 -10.10
C GLU A 270 -5.89 6.32 -8.89
N SER A 271 -6.10 7.62 -9.04
CA SER A 271 -6.71 8.49 -8.04
C SER A 271 -8.22 8.31 -8.01
N PRO A 272 -8.89 8.80 -6.95
CA PRO A 272 -10.36 8.83 -6.92
C PRO A 272 -10.99 9.67 -8.05
N SER A 273 -10.24 10.60 -8.66
CA SER A 273 -10.67 11.40 -9.81
C SER A 273 -10.47 10.69 -11.16
N GLY A 274 -9.85 9.50 -11.18
CA GLY A 274 -9.48 8.79 -12.41
C GLY A 274 -8.18 9.28 -13.05
N GLU A 275 -7.42 10.15 -12.38
CA GLU A 275 -6.05 10.49 -12.80
C GLU A 275 -5.13 9.31 -12.51
N GLN A 276 -4.21 9.00 -13.42
CA GLN A 276 -3.32 7.88 -13.28
C GLN A 276 -1.87 8.34 -13.11
N PHE A 277 -1.15 7.63 -12.25
CA PHE A 277 0.24 7.91 -11.94
C PHE A 277 1.07 6.64 -12.11
N LEU A 278 2.18 6.75 -12.85
CA LEU A 278 3.22 5.73 -12.85
C LEU A 278 4.26 6.11 -11.80
N VAL A 279 4.44 5.25 -10.80
CA VAL A 279 5.41 5.45 -9.72
C VAL A 279 6.57 4.49 -9.92
N LYS A 280 7.77 5.04 -10.06
CA LYS A 280 9.02 4.28 -10.09
C LYS A 280 9.62 4.28 -8.68
N TRP A 281 9.69 3.12 -8.06
CA TRP A 281 10.23 2.91 -6.73
C TRP A 281 11.65 2.36 -6.85
N TYR A 282 12.63 3.14 -6.41
CA TYR A 282 14.04 2.77 -6.39
C TYR A 282 14.46 2.31 -5.00
N SER A 283 15.18 1.19 -4.97
CA SER A 283 15.68 0.58 -3.75
C SER A 283 17.14 0.18 -3.91
N LYS A 284 17.94 0.46 -2.90
CA LYS A 284 19.34 0.05 -2.81
C LYS A 284 19.45 -1.25 -2.02
N SER A 285 20.27 -2.16 -2.52
CA SER A 285 20.66 -3.37 -1.79
C SER A 285 21.99 -3.12 -1.10
N SER A 286 22.03 -3.27 0.22
CA SER A 286 23.27 -3.28 1.00
C SER A 286 23.46 -4.62 1.69
N ARG A 287 24.71 -5.04 1.85
CA ARG A 287 25.05 -6.15 2.74
C ARG A 287 24.94 -5.65 4.19
N GLY A 288 24.06 -6.27 4.95
CA GLY A 288 23.95 -6.09 6.39
C GLY A 288 24.39 -7.36 7.09
N ASP A 289 25.05 -7.21 8.23
CA ASP A 289 25.38 -8.33 9.11
C ASP A 289 24.28 -8.47 10.14
N HIS A 290 23.43 -9.49 10.01
CA HIS A 290 22.40 -9.80 11.00
C HIS A 290 22.69 -11.18 11.59
N ASN A 291 22.95 -11.24 12.90
CA ASN A 291 23.25 -12.48 13.62
C ASN A 291 24.40 -13.29 13.00
N GLU A 292 25.49 -12.62 12.60
CA GLU A 292 26.67 -13.23 11.93
C GLU A 292 26.37 -13.89 10.56
N VAL A 293 25.18 -13.66 10.01
CA VAL A 293 24.81 -14.05 8.66
C VAL A 293 24.75 -12.80 7.78
N GLU A 294 25.48 -12.84 6.69
CA GLU A 294 25.41 -11.81 5.67
C GLU A 294 24.02 -11.84 5.01
N THR A 295 23.32 -10.73 5.11
CA THR A 295 21.96 -10.58 4.57
C THR A 295 21.91 -9.40 3.63
N LEU A 296 21.10 -9.53 2.57
CA LEU A 296 20.81 -8.42 1.66
C LEU A 296 19.63 -7.62 2.25
N VAL A 297 19.91 -6.38 2.62
CA VAL A 297 18.91 -5.42 3.08
C VAL A 297 18.52 -4.54 1.89
N HIS A 298 17.25 -4.59 1.51
CA HIS A 298 16.68 -3.70 0.50
C HIS A 298 16.04 -2.51 1.19
N THR A 299 16.52 -1.31 0.89
CA THR A 299 15.99 -0.06 1.47
C THR A 299 15.57 0.87 0.35
N ALA A 300 14.35 1.41 0.45
CA ALA A 300 13.81 2.42 -0.43
C ALA A 300 14.66 3.70 -0.35
N THR A 301 15.08 4.21 -1.50
CA THR A 301 15.92 5.41 -1.58
C THR A 301 15.17 6.57 -2.19
N GLN A 302 14.43 6.31 -3.27
CA GLN A 302 13.79 7.36 -4.05
C GLN A 302 12.52 6.85 -4.73
N PHE A 303 11.56 7.75 -4.88
CA PHE A 303 10.39 7.54 -5.70
C PHE A 303 10.29 8.65 -6.74
N MET A 304 9.93 8.27 -7.96
CA MET A 304 9.61 9.21 -9.02
C MET A 304 8.18 8.97 -9.47
N VAL A 305 7.42 10.05 -9.59
CA VAL A 305 6.02 10.00 -9.97
C VAL A 305 5.87 10.63 -11.35
N PHE A 306 5.15 9.95 -12.21
CA PHE A 306 4.80 10.43 -13.53
C PHE A 306 3.29 10.48 -13.66
N ARG A 307 2.75 11.66 -13.96
CA ARG A 307 1.31 11.85 -14.20
C ARG A 307 0.99 11.47 -15.64
N ALA A 308 0.02 10.59 -15.84
CA ALA A 308 -0.43 10.19 -17.16
C ALA A 308 -1.27 11.29 -17.82
N GLU A 309 -1.04 11.51 -19.11
CA GLU A 309 -1.91 12.28 -19.98
C GLU A 309 -3.04 11.42 -20.54
N GLU A 310 -4.12 12.05 -20.99
CA GLU A 310 -5.18 11.37 -21.71
C GLU A 310 -4.74 11.11 -23.14
N SER A 311 -4.35 9.87 -23.43
CA SER A 311 -3.95 9.44 -24.76
C SER A 311 -4.48 8.04 -25.07
N TRP A 312 -4.82 7.82 -26.34
CA TRP A 312 -5.64 6.67 -26.77
C TRP A 312 -4.83 5.46 -27.25
N ASP A 313 -3.65 5.67 -27.85
CA ASP A 313 -2.83 4.59 -28.43
C ASP A 313 -1.56 4.26 -27.62
N GLU A 314 -0.97 5.28 -27.01
CA GLU A 314 0.24 5.21 -26.18
C GLU A 314 -0.05 5.92 -24.88
N LYS A 315 0.70 5.65 -23.81
CA LYS A 315 0.53 6.32 -22.52
C LYS A 315 1.67 7.30 -22.31
N TYR A 316 1.41 8.57 -22.56
CA TYR A 316 2.36 9.64 -22.26
C TYR A 316 2.28 9.96 -20.78
N VAL A 317 3.43 9.95 -20.10
CA VAL A 317 3.51 10.23 -18.66
C VAL A 317 4.58 11.28 -18.40
N ASN A 318 4.24 12.34 -17.66
CA ASN A 318 5.17 13.43 -17.36
C ASN A 318 5.61 13.38 -15.91
N TYR A 319 6.92 13.50 -15.68
CA TYR A 319 7.47 13.60 -14.33
C TYR A 319 6.81 14.75 -13.55
N THR A 320 6.45 14.48 -12.29
CA THR A 320 5.93 15.47 -11.35
C THR A 320 6.46 15.24 -9.94
N GLU A 321 6.71 16.33 -9.22
CA GLU A 321 7.03 16.35 -7.78
C GLU A 321 5.82 16.80 -6.95
N ASP A 322 4.69 17.04 -7.60
CA ASP A 322 3.45 17.50 -6.99
C ASP A 322 2.24 16.70 -7.49
N ILE A 323 1.64 15.95 -6.57
CA ILE A 323 0.35 15.24 -6.74
C ILE A 323 -0.80 15.94 -5.99
N GLY A 324 -0.56 17.12 -5.42
CA GLY A 324 -1.56 17.94 -4.72
C GLY A 324 -1.99 17.34 -3.38
N ASP A 325 -3.29 17.34 -3.12
CA ASP A 325 -3.89 16.78 -1.88
C ASP A 325 -3.95 15.24 -1.90
N LEU A 326 -3.16 14.57 -2.73
CA LEU A 326 -3.16 13.11 -2.84
C LEU A 326 -2.08 12.47 -1.97
N CYS A 327 -2.36 11.27 -1.50
CA CYS A 327 -1.39 10.31 -0.98
C CYS A 327 -1.41 9.07 -1.86
N ILE A 328 -0.24 8.50 -2.13
CA ILE A 328 -0.11 7.21 -2.82
C ILE A 328 0.34 6.15 -1.80
N PHE A 329 -0.21 4.96 -1.93
CA PHE A 329 0.11 3.81 -1.10
C PHE A 329 0.66 2.68 -1.96
N LEU A 330 1.89 2.24 -1.64
CA LEU A 330 2.60 1.19 -2.36
C LEU A 330 2.89 -0.01 -1.46
N GLY A 331 2.68 -1.20 -2.02
CA GLY A 331 2.95 -2.47 -1.35
C GLY A 331 2.88 -3.64 -2.34
N HIS A 332 2.67 -4.86 -1.83
CA HIS A 332 2.54 -6.06 -2.68
C HIS A 332 1.13 -6.25 -3.23
N SER A 333 0.10 -5.70 -2.58
CA SER A 333 -1.26 -5.63 -3.12
C SER A 333 -1.42 -4.53 -4.17
N GLU A 334 -2.64 -4.33 -4.68
CA GLU A 334 -2.99 -3.22 -5.55
C GLU A 334 -2.60 -1.87 -4.93
N ALA A 335 -1.78 -1.12 -5.67
CA ALA A 335 -1.40 0.23 -5.32
C ALA A 335 -2.58 1.18 -5.50
N PHE A 336 -2.72 2.14 -4.60
CA PHE A 336 -3.88 3.03 -4.63
C PHE A 336 -3.55 4.45 -4.20
N CYS A 337 -4.49 5.34 -4.49
CA CYS A 337 -4.39 6.74 -4.15
C CYS A 337 -5.69 7.23 -3.50
N ILE A 338 -5.56 8.12 -2.51
CA ILE A 338 -6.68 8.78 -1.84
C ILE A 338 -6.35 10.25 -1.56
N GLN A 339 -7.38 11.04 -1.29
CA GLN A 339 -7.21 12.42 -0.82
C GLN A 339 -6.71 12.43 0.63
N ALA A 340 -5.59 13.09 0.89
CA ALA A 340 -5.02 13.25 2.21
C ALA A 340 -6.01 13.95 3.17
N SER A 341 -6.71 14.98 2.68
CA SER A 341 -7.75 15.68 3.44
C SER A 341 -8.93 14.80 3.89
N SER A 342 -9.13 13.63 3.27
CA SER A 342 -10.20 12.69 3.65
C SER A 342 -9.88 11.89 4.92
N CYS A 343 -8.61 11.83 5.35
CA CYS A 343 -8.19 11.02 6.49
C CYS A 343 -7.23 11.78 7.43
N PRO A 344 -7.60 11.99 8.71
CA PRO A 344 -6.71 12.64 9.68
C PRO A 344 -5.36 11.92 9.84
N GLY A 345 -4.27 12.70 9.79
CA GLY A 345 -2.90 12.19 9.94
C GLY A 345 -2.21 11.85 8.62
N LEU A 346 -2.91 11.88 7.49
CA LEU A 346 -2.25 11.83 6.19
C LEU A 346 -1.63 13.17 5.85
N LYS A 347 -0.43 13.11 5.26
CA LYS A 347 0.28 14.27 4.74
C LYS A 347 0.13 14.29 3.22
N PRO A 348 -0.40 15.38 2.63
CA PRO A 348 -0.53 15.50 1.18
C PRO A 348 0.83 15.45 0.49
N ASN A 349 0.82 15.14 -0.81
CA ASN A 349 2.01 15.04 -1.65
C ASN A 349 3.05 14.02 -1.12
N CYS A 350 2.58 12.91 -0.55
CA CYS A 350 3.42 11.87 0.02
C CYS A 350 3.10 10.47 -0.51
N ILE A 351 4.11 9.61 -0.50
CA ILE A 351 3.99 8.19 -0.81
C ILE A 351 4.27 7.41 0.47
N TYR A 352 3.35 6.56 0.88
CA TYR A 352 3.52 5.63 1.99
C TYR A 352 3.79 4.25 1.40
N PHE A 353 4.84 3.59 1.86
CA PHE A 353 5.29 2.33 1.27
C PHE A 353 5.57 1.29 2.35
N VAL A 354 5.34 0.02 1.99
CA VAL A 354 5.57 -1.13 2.85
C VAL A 354 6.10 -2.34 2.09
N GLY A 355 6.78 -3.21 2.83
CA GLY A 355 7.29 -4.48 2.33
C GLY A 355 8.60 -4.87 2.93
N TYR A 356 9.65 -4.78 2.10
CA TYR A 356 11.04 -4.95 2.52
C TYR A 356 11.49 -3.89 3.52
N ASP A 357 10.88 -2.71 3.45
CA ASP A 357 10.98 -1.64 4.44
C ASP A 357 9.67 -0.84 4.49
N PHE A 358 9.48 -0.14 5.61
CA PHE A 358 8.28 0.65 5.90
C PHE A 358 8.69 2.11 6.00
N GLY A 359 7.93 2.99 5.35
CA GLY A 359 8.28 4.40 5.38
C GLY A 359 7.34 5.32 4.63
N VAL A 360 7.75 6.59 4.58
CA VAL A 360 7.05 7.67 3.91
C VAL A 360 8.04 8.51 3.13
N TYR A 361 7.72 8.73 1.86
CA TYR A 361 8.47 9.59 0.96
C TYR A 361 7.69 10.89 0.73
N ASP A 362 8.30 12.03 1.07
CA ASP A 362 7.77 13.36 0.78
C ASP A 362 8.29 13.83 -0.59
N LEU A 363 7.39 13.99 -1.56
CA LEU A 363 7.75 14.40 -2.92
C LEU A 363 8.30 15.82 -2.96
N SER A 364 7.77 16.72 -2.13
CA SER A 364 8.14 18.13 -2.06
C SER A 364 9.57 18.33 -1.54
N THR A 365 9.98 17.53 -0.54
CA THR A 365 11.32 17.63 0.05
C THR A 365 12.29 16.56 -0.44
N LYS A 366 11.84 15.66 -1.32
CA LYS A 366 12.57 14.47 -1.79
C LYS A 366 13.21 13.69 -0.64
N THR A 367 12.45 13.53 0.45
CA THR A 367 12.96 12.92 1.69
C THR A 367 12.33 11.55 1.87
N CYS A 368 13.16 10.51 1.84
CA CYS A 368 12.75 9.15 2.17
C CYS A 368 12.89 8.94 3.68
N THR A 369 11.78 8.73 4.38
CA THR A 369 11.77 8.43 5.81
C THR A 369 11.50 6.95 6.03
N THR A 370 12.49 6.20 6.52
CA THR A 370 12.39 4.75 6.77
C THR A 370 12.33 4.46 8.26
N PHE A 371 11.51 3.49 8.66
CA PHE A 371 11.33 3.08 10.05
C PHE A 371 12.22 1.90 10.39
N TYR A 372 12.82 1.89 11.58
CA TYR A 372 13.75 0.87 12.07
C TYR A 372 13.34 0.37 13.46
N THR A 373 13.77 -0.83 13.81
CA THR A 373 13.62 -1.43 15.14
C THR A 373 14.97 -1.51 15.85
N GLU A 374 14.97 -1.48 17.19
CA GLU A 374 16.21 -1.51 17.99
C GLU A 374 16.92 -2.87 17.97
N ASP A 375 16.17 -3.96 17.76
CA ASP A 375 16.72 -5.31 17.91
C ASP A 375 17.60 -5.78 16.74
N ASP A 376 17.50 -5.16 15.55
CA ASP A 376 18.02 -5.80 14.33
C ASP A 376 18.87 -4.94 13.40
N ASP A 377 19.00 -3.61 13.57
CA ASP A 377 19.60 -2.71 12.54
C ASP A 377 18.98 -2.87 11.12
N VAL A 378 17.87 -3.61 10.99
CA VAL A 378 17.08 -3.79 9.77
C VAL A 378 15.94 -2.77 9.78
N PRO A 379 15.56 -2.23 8.61
CA PRO A 379 14.28 -1.55 8.48
C PRO A 379 13.10 -2.42 8.96
N LEU A 380 12.10 -1.76 9.55
CA LEU A 380 10.81 -2.36 9.83
C LEU A 380 10.23 -2.92 8.52
N ARG A 381 9.88 -4.19 8.52
CA ARG A 381 9.44 -4.91 7.32
C ARG A 381 8.33 -5.91 7.61
N ASN A 382 7.60 -6.28 6.57
CA ASN A 382 6.64 -7.36 6.56
C ASN A 382 6.62 -7.97 5.15
N LEU A 383 6.99 -9.25 5.05
CA LEU A 383 7.05 -9.97 3.78
C LEU A 383 5.85 -10.90 3.59
N GLU A 384 4.97 -11.00 4.59
CA GLU A 384 3.78 -11.84 4.52
C GLU A 384 2.68 -11.15 3.73
N PHE A 385 2.29 -11.75 2.61
CA PHE A 385 1.10 -11.34 1.87
C PHE A 385 -0.17 -11.84 2.60
N PRO A 386 -1.27 -11.06 2.66
CA PRO A 386 -1.43 -9.73 2.09
C PRO A 386 -0.97 -8.67 3.08
N TYR A 387 -0.20 -7.71 2.58
CA TYR A 387 -0.10 -6.42 3.25
C TYR A 387 -0.72 -5.38 2.34
N TRP A 388 -1.59 -4.56 2.93
CA TRP A 388 -2.33 -3.47 2.29
C TRP A 388 -3.52 -3.89 1.41
N PRO A 389 -4.74 -4.15 1.93
CA PRO A 389 -5.89 -4.36 1.06
C PRO A 389 -6.22 -3.06 0.28
N PRO A 390 -6.67 -3.16 -0.99
CA PRO A 390 -7.06 -1.99 -1.77
C PRO A 390 -8.22 -1.27 -1.08
N PRO A 391 -8.31 0.07 -1.20
CA PRO A 391 -9.36 0.85 -0.60
C PRO A 391 -10.61 0.52 -1.39
N VAL A 392 -11.61 0.07 -0.67
CA VAL A 392 -12.91 -0.16 -1.27
C VAL A 392 -13.48 1.20 -1.71
N SER A 393 -13.98 1.28 -2.96
CA SER A 393 -14.62 2.51 -3.45
C SER A 393 -15.78 2.86 -2.52
N LEU A 394 -15.68 3.97 -1.80
CA LEU A 394 -16.72 4.44 -0.89
C LEU A 394 -17.76 5.37 -1.54
N TYR A 395 -17.71 5.54 -2.86
CA TYR A 395 -18.58 6.48 -3.55
C TYR A 395 -19.25 5.80 -4.74
N SER A 396 -20.55 5.58 -4.58
CA SER A 396 -21.55 5.55 -5.64
C SER A 396 -22.22 6.92 -5.77
#